data_AF-A0A967WMI3-F1
#
_entry.id   AF-A0A967WMI3-F1
#
_cell.length_a   1.000
_cell.length_b   1.000
_cell.length_c   1.000
_cell.angle_alpha   90.00
_cell.angle_beta   90.00
_cell.angle_gamma   90.00
#
_symmetry.space_group_name_H-M   'P 1'
#
loop_
_entity.id
_entity.type
_entity.pdbx_description
1 polymer ?
#
loop_
_entity_poly.entity_id
_entity_poly.type
_entity_poly.pdbx_seq_one_letter_code
_entity_poly.pdbx_strand_id
1 'polypeptide(L)' 'MMERQVDNLELLEYFEYLDILRESGVTNMFGAGVYLQDEFGLDKREARQVLLEWMQSFAERHGLEE' A
#
# COMPACT_ATOMS: atom_id res chain seq x y z
N MET A 1 -14.97 18.93 6.54
CA MET A 1 -14.20 17.72 6.17
C MET A 1 -13.75 17.93 4.75
N MET A 2 -12.44 18.09 4.52
CA MET A 2 -11.91 17.96 3.16
C MET A 2 -11.83 16.47 2.87
N GLU A 3 -12.57 16.01 1.88
CA GLU A 3 -12.33 14.70 1.28
C GLU A 3 -10.97 14.80 0.60
N ARG A 4 -9.93 14.31 1.28
CA ARG A 4 -8.59 14.28 0.71
C ARG A 4 -8.63 13.26 -0.42
N GLN A 5 -8.58 13.76 -1.65
CA GLN A 5 -8.43 12.92 -2.83
C GLN A 5 -6.98 12.47 -2.81
N VAL A 6 -6.73 11.16 -2.69
CA VAL A 6 -5.38 10.61 -2.74
C VAL A 6 -4.85 10.86 -4.15
N ASP A 7 -3.82 11.67 -4.28
CA ASP A 7 -3.24 12.00 -5.57
C ASP A 7 -2.48 10.77 -6.11
N ASN A 8 -2.50 10.57 -7.43
CA ASN A 8 -1.85 9.40 -8.07
C ASN A 8 -0.33 9.33 -7.81
N LEU A 9 0.29 10.46 -7.45
CA LEU A 9 1.70 10.53 -7.04
C LEU A 9 1.93 9.94 -5.64
N GLU A 10 1.00 10.17 -4.70
CA GLU A 10 1.06 9.62 -3.35
C GLU A 10 0.89 8.09 -3.39
N LEU A 11 0.03 7.59 -4.28
CA LEU A 11 -0.20 6.15 -4.43
C LEU A 11 1.08 5.40 -4.87
N LEU A 12 1.87 6.00 -5.77
CA LEU A 12 3.15 5.43 -6.22
C LEU A 12 4.16 5.33 -5.07
N GLU A 13 4.25 6.37 -4.23
CA GLU A 13 5.14 6.38 -3.06
C GLU A 13 4.74 5.29 -2.06
N TYR A 14 3.44 5.12 -1.80
CA TYR A 14 2.96 4.05 -0.93
C TYR A 14 3.28 2.66 -1.50
N PHE A 15 3.19 2.49 -2.83
CA PHE A 15 3.46 1.20 -3.47
C PHE A 15 4.94 0.85 -3.44
N GLU A 16 5.82 1.83 -3.69
CA GLU A 16 7.26 1.65 -3.58
C GLU A 16 7.66 1.27 -2.15
N TYR A 17 7.09 1.96 -1.15
CA TYR A 17 7.28 1.62 0.25
C TYR A 17 6.85 0.17 0.57
N LEU A 18 5.68 -0.26 0.06
CA LEU A 18 5.19 -1.62 0.27
C LEU A 18 6.06 -2.68 -0.41
N ASP A 19 6.62 -2.40 -1.59
CA ASP A 19 7.55 -3.31 -2.25
C ASP A 19 8.85 -3.46 -1.44
N ILE A 20 9.42 -2.35 -0.95
CA ILE A 20 10.59 -2.37 -0.05
C ILE A 20 10.28 -3.13 1.25
N LEU A 21 9.11 -2.86 1.85
CA LEU A 21 8.68 -3.53 3.07
C LEU A 21 8.51 -5.04 2.85
N ARG A 22 7.95 -5.45 1.72
CA ARG A 22 7.84 -6.87 1.33
C ARG A 22 9.22 -7.51 1.17
N GLU A 23 10.14 -6.85 0.47
CA GLU A 23 11.52 -7.34 0.27
C GLU A 23 12.32 -7.41 1.57
N SER A 24 12.04 -6.51 2.52
CA SER A 24 12.69 -6.52 3.83
C SER A 24 12.34 -7.76 4.67
N GLY A 25 11.17 -8.37 4.43
CA GLY A 25 10.68 -9.50 5.22
C GLY A 25 10.36 -9.19 6.68
N VAL A 26 10.34 -7.91 7.08
CA VAL A 26 10.08 -7.49 8.47
C VAL A 26 8.66 -7.84 8.93
N THR A 27 7.69 -7.82 8.02
CA THR A 27 6.30 -8.17 8.30
C THR A 27 5.68 -8.95 7.13
N ASN A 28 4.58 -9.65 7.41
CA ASN A 28 3.73 -10.18 6.34
C ASN A 28 2.88 -9.05 5.74
N MET A 29 2.48 -9.18 4.47
CA MET A 29 1.74 -8.11 3.80
C MET A 29 0.32 -7.90 4.37
N PHE A 30 -0.21 -8.81 5.17
CA PHE A 30 -1.46 -8.59 5.92
C PHE A 30 -1.29 -7.61 7.09
N GLY A 31 -0.08 -7.49 7.65
CA GLY A 31 0.29 -6.52 8.68
C GLY A 31 0.87 -5.21 8.14
N ALA A 32 1.15 -5.13 6.83
CA ALA A 32 1.77 -3.96 6.20
C ALA A 32 0.91 -2.68 6.32
N GLY A 33 -0.40 -2.82 6.50
CA GLY A 33 -1.29 -1.67 6.72
C GLY A 33 -0.95 -0.83 7.96
N VAL A 34 -0.31 -1.40 8.99
CA VAL A 34 0.12 -0.62 10.16
C VAL A 34 1.33 0.26 9.83
N TYR A 35 2.24 -0.23 9.00
CA TYR A 35 3.42 0.53 8.57
C TYR A 35 3.04 1.72 7.70
N LEU A 36 2.03 1.57 6.84
CA LEU A 36 1.47 2.69 6.08
C LEU A 36 0.85 3.77 6.98
N GLN A 37 0.22 3.39 8.09
CA GLN A 37 -0.34 4.34 9.05
C GLN A 37 0.77 5.08 9.80
N ASP A 38 1.83 4.37 10.19
CA ASP A 38 2.95 4.94 10.97
C ASP A 38 3.82 5.87 10.11
N GLU A 39 4.14 5.46 8.87
CA GLU A 39 5.00 6.23 7.96
C GLU A 39 4.28 7.43 7.34
N PHE A 40 3.05 7.23 6.86
CA PHE A 40 2.33 8.25 6.07
C PHE A 40 1.17 8.91 6.84
N GLY A 41 0.90 8.51 8.08
CA GLY A 41 -0.18 9.07 8.90
C GLY A 41 -1.59 8.76 8.37
N LEU A 42 -1.73 7.71 7.56
CA LEU A 42 -3.01 7.31 6.99
C LEU A 42 -3.97 6.80 8.07
N ASP A 43 -5.28 6.98 7.86
CA ASP A 43 -6.26 6.26 8.68
C ASP A 43 -6.25 4.76 8.33
N LYS A 44 -6.66 3.92 9.28
CA LYS A 44 -6.79 2.47 9.08
C LYS A 44 -7.56 2.10 7.81
N ARG A 45 -8.59 2.87 7.45
CA ARG A 45 -9.36 2.61 6.22
C ARG A 45 -8.54 2.91 4.96
N GLU A 46 -7.82 4.03 4.95
CA GLU A 46 -6.99 4.45 3.81
C GLU A 46 -5.82 3.50 3.60
N ALA A 47 -5.09 3.18 4.68
CA ALA A 47 -3.99 2.23 4.62
C ALA A 47 -4.43 0.85 4.11
N ARG A 48 -5.62 0.39 4.51
CA ARG A 48 -6.19 -0.86 4.00
C ARG A 48 -6.53 -0.77 2.51
N GLN A 49 -7.08 0.36 2.06
CA GLN A 49 -7.42 0.56 0.66
C GLN A 49 -6.15 0.59 -0.20
N VAL A 50 -5.14 1.37 0.18
CA VAL A 50 -3.84 1.43 -0.49
C VAL A 50 -3.19 0.04 -0.58
N LEU A 51 -3.22 -0.73 0.51
CA LEU A 51 -2.67 -2.09 0.52
C LEU A 51 -3.41 -3.03 -0.46
N LEU A 52 -4.73 -2.92 -0.58
CA LEU A 52 -5.52 -3.73 -1.53
C LEU A 52 -5.23 -3.34 -2.99
N GLU A 53 -5.12 -2.04 -3.28
CA GLU A 53 -4.74 -1.54 -4.60
C GLU A 53 -3.31 -1.97 -4.96
N TRP A 54 -2.39 -1.95 -4.00
CA TRP A 54 -1.04 -2.46 -4.18
C TRP A 54 -1.05 -3.96 -4.51
N MET A 55 -1.82 -4.78 -3.78
CA MET A 55 -1.90 -6.22 -4.05
C MET A 55 -2.45 -6.52 -5.45
N GLN A 56 -3.50 -5.81 -5.88
CA GLN A 56 -4.06 -5.95 -7.23
C GLN A 56 -3.02 -5.56 -8.28
N SER A 57 -2.44 -4.35 -8.16
CA SER A 57 -1.43 -3.89 -9.11
C SER A 57 -0.18 -4.77 -9.12
N PHE A 58 0.21 -5.36 -7.98
CA PHE A 58 1.34 -6.29 -7.88
C PHE A 58 1.07 -7.56 -8.67
N ALA A 59 -0.14 -8.14 -8.55
CA ALA A 59 -0.55 -9.32 -9.31
C ALA A 59 -0.56 -9.05 -10.82
N GLU A 60 -1.10 -7.91 -11.25
CA GLU A 60 -1.08 -7.46 -12.65
C GLU A 60 0.37 -7.28 -13.16
N ARG A 61 1.24 -6.63 -12.38
CA ARG A 61 2.66 -6.41 -12.75
C ARG A 61 3.43 -7.73 -12.92
N HIS A 62 3.09 -8.76 -12.14
CA HIS A 62 3.81 -10.03 -12.12
C HIS A 62 3.15 -11.11 -13.00
N GLY A 63 2.10 -10.76 -13.75
CA GLY A 63 1.39 -11.71 -14.62
C GLY A 63 0.82 -12.90 -13.85
N LEU A 64 0.47 -12.69 -12.58
CA LEU A 64 -0.24 -13.67 -11.76
C LEU A 64 -1.73 -13.64 -12.16
N GLU A 65 -2.01 -13.98 -13.41
CA GLU A 65 -3.34 -14.29 -13.90
C GLU A 65 -3.66 -15.73 -13.49
N GLU A 66 -4.76 -15.94 -12.78
CA GLU A 66 -5.30 -17.30 -12.52
C GLU A 66 -5.81 -17.96 -13.80
#